data_AF-A0A4S4DI98-F1
#
_entry.id   AF-A0A4S4DI98-F1
#
_cell.length_a   1.000
_cell.length_b   1.000
_cell.length_c   1.000
_cell.angle_alpha   90.00
_cell.angle_beta   90.00
_cell.angle_gamma   90.00
#
_symmetry.space_group_name_H-M   'P 1'
#
loop_
_entity.id
_entity.type
_entity.pdbx_description
1 polymer ?
#
loop_
_entity_poly.entity_id
_entity_poly.type
_entity_poly.pdbx_seq_one_letter_code
_entity_poly.pdbx_strand_id
1 'polypeptide(L)'
;MESMPNPSMETPDKLHVVMFPWLAFGHMFPFLELSKVIAQKGHTVSFVCTPRNIDRLPKLPPNLAPLINLVKLQLPKVDKLPNNAESTIDLPYDEVKYLKMAYDQLQQPMTQILADLAPDWVIYDFAPYWLGPIATRLGISSVFFGVSIAASACFLGPVQVLKGLSGEDDRNTPEDFTVPPKWIPFKSTIAFRLFEIKRIFEDAATANDENVPVTYRLGAGIGACDVLAVRSSYELEPEWLKLLEEIHQKPIIPVGQLPTTGYDSCDNDEAWIEMKEWLDKQPQRSVVYVAFGSEAQPSQAELTEIALGLELSELPFFWVLRIRRGMLDSEVIQLPDGFEERTKGRGVICTSWAPQLKILSHDSVGGFLSHSGWSSVIEAIQFEKSLILLSFLADTGLIARLLEEKKMAYLIPRDEQDGSFTRDSVADSLRLVMVEDEGRVYRDKVKEMSGLLFDRAIQDKYVNNFVDYLKKHTQRS
;
A
#
# COMPACT_ATOMS: atom_id res chain seq x y z
N MET A 1 -58.94 19.27 17.88
CA MET A 1 -57.95 19.34 16.79
C MET A 1 -56.60 19.58 17.45
N GLU A 2 -55.95 18.51 17.86
CA GLU A 2 -54.57 18.56 18.36
C GLU A 2 -53.64 18.51 17.14
N SER A 3 -52.80 19.53 16.99
CA SER A 3 -51.79 19.60 15.95
C SER A 3 -50.67 18.61 16.29
N MET A 4 -50.48 17.60 15.44
CA MET A 4 -49.30 16.75 15.49
C MET A 4 -48.04 17.61 15.22
N PRO A 5 -46.93 17.38 15.94
CA PRO A 5 -45.67 18.03 15.62
C PRO A 5 -45.17 17.52 14.27
N ASN A 6 -44.81 18.47 13.39
CA ASN A 6 -44.05 18.20 12.17
C ASN A 6 -42.81 17.37 12.54
N PRO A 7 -42.52 16.25 11.86
CA PRO A 7 -41.19 15.68 11.93
C PRO A 7 -40.27 16.72 11.30
N SER A 8 -39.41 17.35 12.10
CA SER A 8 -38.26 18.06 11.57
C SER A 8 -37.55 17.08 10.64
N MET A 9 -37.58 17.35 9.34
CA MET A 9 -36.65 16.73 8.40
C MET A 9 -35.27 17.18 8.88
N GLU A 10 -34.63 16.36 9.72
CA GLU A 10 -33.20 16.44 9.93
C GLU A 10 -32.58 16.36 8.54
N THR A 11 -32.01 17.48 8.09
CA THR A 11 -31.10 17.44 6.94
C THR A 11 -30.07 16.36 7.27
N PRO A 12 -29.89 15.33 6.43
CA PRO A 12 -28.90 14.32 6.72
C PRO A 12 -27.57 15.03 6.92
N ASP A 13 -26.91 14.76 8.06
CA ASP A 13 -25.59 15.28 8.42
C ASP A 13 -24.57 14.83 7.38
N LYS A 14 -24.52 15.55 6.26
CA LYS A 14 -23.64 15.27 5.12
C LYS A 14 -22.30 15.92 5.38
N LEU A 15 -21.30 15.09 5.59
CA LEU A 15 -19.91 15.51 5.63
C LEU A 15 -19.38 15.89 4.25
N HIS A 16 -18.51 16.90 4.23
CA HIS A 16 -17.54 17.16 3.17
C HIS A 16 -16.14 16.79 3.65
N VAL A 17 -15.52 15.84 2.95
CA VAL A 17 -14.19 15.31 3.29
C VAL A 17 -13.19 15.62 2.17
N VAL A 18 -12.04 16.19 2.49
CA VAL A 18 -10.91 16.35 1.56
C VAL A 18 -9.95 15.19 1.73
N MET A 19 -9.49 14.61 0.62
CA MET A 19 -8.46 13.57 0.59
C MET A 19 -7.18 14.13 -0.03
N PHE A 20 -6.05 13.93 0.64
CA PHE A 20 -4.75 14.41 0.16
C PHE A 20 -3.65 13.35 0.35
N PRO A 21 -3.56 12.35 -0.56
CA PRO A 21 -2.59 11.26 -0.48
C PRO A 21 -1.19 11.64 -0.94
N TRP A 22 -0.20 10.82 -0.58
CA TRP A 22 1.12 10.83 -1.22
C TRP A 22 1.03 10.38 -2.70
N LEU A 23 1.94 10.89 -3.55
CA LEU A 23 1.94 10.71 -5.00
C LEU A 23 2.52 9.35 -5.47
N ALA A 24 2.12 8.28 -4.77
CA ALA A 24 2.44 6.90 -5.10
C ALA A 24 1.13 6.11 -5.25
N PHE A 25 1.04 5.21 -6.23
CA PHE A 25 -0.20 4.44 -6.47
C PHE A 25 -0.59 3.56 -5.29
N GLY A 26 0.39 3.05 -4.53
CA GLY A 26 0.17 2.35 -3.27
C GLY A 26 -0.56 3.18 -2.20
N HIS A 27 -0.55 4.50 -2.32
CA HIS A 27 -1.22 5.44 -1.42
C HIS A 27 -2.49 6.03 -2.05
N MET A 28 -2.43 6.43 -3.32
CA MET A 28 -3.58 7.03 -4.03
C MET A 28 -4.77 6.06 -4.15
N PHE A 29 -4.54 4.77 -4.42
CA PHE A 29 -5.63 3.81 -4.57
C PHE A 29 -6.37 3.55 -3.24
N PRO A 30 -5.70 3.29 -2.10
CA PRO A 30 -6.40 3.18 -0.82
C PRO A 30 -7.21 4.41 -0.45
N PHE A 31 -6.68 5.62 -0.68
CA PHE A 31 -7.44 6.85 -0.46
C PHE A 31 -8.66 6.94 -1.39
N LEU A 32 -8.54 6.48 -2.63
CA LEU A 32 -9.65 6.47 -3.58
C LEU A 32 -10.72 5.45 -3.18
N GLU A 33 -10.33 4.26 -2.72
CA GLU A 33 -11.29 3.27 -2.19
C GLU A 33 -11.97 3.79 -0.92
N LEU A 34 -11.24 4.45 -0.01
CA LEU A 34 -11.83 5.13 1.15
C LEU A 34 -12.83 6.23 0.72
N SER A 35 -12.49 6.98 -0.34
CA SER A 35 -13.38 7.99 -0.92
C SER A 35 -14.67 7.40 -1.45
N LYS A 36 -14.58 6.27 -2.16
CA LYS A 36 -15.75 5.55 -2.70
C LYS A 36 -16.67 5.08 -1.58
N VAL A 37 -16.13 4.49 -0.51
CA VAL A 37 -16.97 3.99 0.58
C VAL A 37 -17.61 5.12 1.40
N ILE A 38 -16.93 6.26 1.57
CA ILE A 38 -17.52 7.46 2.20
C ILE A 38 -18.65 8.02 1.30
N ALA A 39 -18.41 8.13 0.00
CA ALA A 39 -19.41 8.59 -0.96
C ALA A 39 -20.62 7.67 -1.03
N GLN A 40 -20.44 6.36 -0.92
CA GLN A 40 -21.53 5.37 -0.85
C GLN A 40 -22.46 5.61 0.35
N LYS A 41 -21.99 6.25 1.43
CA LYS A 41 -22.81 6.65 2.59
C LYS A 41 -23.49 8.01 2.41
N GLY A 42 -23.37 8.64 1.23
CA GLY A 42 -24.04 9.89 0.88
C GLY A 42 -23.29 11.16 1.24
N HIS A 43 -21.99 11.06 1.56
CA HIS A 43 -21.10 12.18 1.86
C HIS A 43 -20.37 12.67 0.61
N THR A 44 -19.91 13.92 0.64
CA THR A 44 -19.16 14.51 -0.46
C THR A 44 -17.66 14.40 -0.18
N VAL A 45 -16.89 14.00 -1.19
CA VAL A 45 -15.44 13.89 -1.13
C VAL A 45 -14.81 14.81 -2.17
N SER A 46 -13.79 15.56 -1.78
CA SER A 46 -12.88 16.24 -2.71
C SER A 46 -11.53 15.51 -2.70
N PHE A 47 -11.24 14.78 -3.77
CA PHE A 47 -9.97 14.07 -3.93
C PHE A 47 -8.95 14.98 -4.60
N VAL A 48 -7.99 15.48 -3.83
CA VAL A 48 -6.99 16.44 -4.30
C VAL A 48 -5.72 15.70 -4.69
N CYS A 49 -5.32 15.81 -5.96
CA CYS A 49 -4.08 15.22 -6.45
C CYS A 49 -3.56 15.99 -7.67
N THR A 50 -2.36 15.65 -8.14
CA THR A 50 -1.76 16.33 -9.29
C THR A 50 -2.46 15.95 -10.61
N PRO A 51 -2.42 16.82 -11.63
CA PRO A 51 -3.19 16.64 -12.86
C PRO A 51 -3.01 15.28 -13.54
N ARG A 52 -1.77 14.81 -13.73
CA ARG A 52 -1.48 13.55 -14.42
C ARG A 52 -1.88 12.35 -13.58
N ASN A 53 -1.79 12.46 -12.26
CA ASN A 53 -2.22 11.37 -11.39
C ASN A 53 -3.73 11.24 -11.35
N ILE A 54 -4.48 12.35 -11.32
CA ILE A 54 -5.95 12.34 -11.50
C ILE A 54 -6.32 11.63 -12.80
N ASP A 55 -5.62 11.92 -13.90
CA ASP A 55 -5.89 11.31 -15.20
C ASP A 55 -5.50 9.82 -15.27
N ARG A 56 -4.66 9.34 -14.34
CA ARG A 56 -4.27 7.93 -14.20
C ARG A 56 -5.17 7.13 -13.24
N LEU A 57 -6.04 7.79 -12.47
CA LEU A 57 -6.96 7.10 -11.57
C LEU A 57 -8.04 6.32 -12.37
N PRO A 58 -8.58 5.22 -11.80
CA PRO A 58 -9.72 4.56 -12.39
C PRO A 58 -10.91 5.51 -12.52
N LYS A 59 -11.73 5.28 -13.55
CA LYS A 59 -13.01 5.97 -13.67
C LYS A 59 -13.89 5.65 -12.47
N LEU A 60 -14.57 6.69 -11.98
CA LEU A 60 -15.51 6.54 -10.88
C LEU A 60 -16.80 5.84 -11.36
N PRO A 61 -17.41 4.98 -10.52
CA PRO A 61 -18.74 4.45 -10.79
C PRO A 61 -19.75 5.60 -11.02
N PRO A 62 -20.66 5.51 -12.00
CA PRO A 62 -21.60 6.59 -12.32
C PRO A 62 -22.45 7.07 -11.14
N ASN A 63 -22.78 6.17 -10.21
CA ASN A 63 -23.54 6.48 -9.01
C ASN A 63 -22.72 7.22 -7.94
N LEU A 64 -21.38 7.17 -7.99
CA LEU A 64 -20.48 7.84 -7.04
C LEU A 64 -19.83 9.10 -7.62
N ALA A 65 -19.73 9.22 -8.94
CA ALA A 65 -19.13 10.37 -9.60
C ALA A 65 -19.70 11.74 -9.15
N PRO A 66 -21.01 11.92 -8.88
CA PRO A 66 -21.54 13.19 -8.37
C PRO A 66 -21.11 13.55 -6.95
N LEU A 67 -20.60 12.58 -6.19
CA LEU A 67 -20.22 12.75 -4.79
C LEU A 67 -18.70 12.85 -4.59
N ILE A 68 -17.89 12.56 -5.62
CA ILE A 68 -16.43 12.59 -5.56
C ILE A 68 -15.92 13.61 -6.58
N ASN A 69 -15.49 14.76 -6.07
CA ASN A 69 -14.89 15.84 -6.85
C ASN A 69 -13.39 15.58 -7.00
N LEU A 70 -12.93 15.34 -8.22
CA LEU A 70 -11.49 15.20 -8.51
C LEU A 70 -10.88 16.59 -8.70
N VAL A 71 -10.07 17.04 -7.74
CA VAL A 71 -9.47 18.38 -7.70
C VAL A 71 -8.01 18.30 -8.14
N LYS A 72 -7.70 18.94 -9.28
CA LYS A 72 -6.33 18.99 -9.82
C LYS A 72 -5.53 20.10 -9.14
N LEU A 73 -4.46 19.72 -8.45
CA LEU A 73 -3.53 20.63 -7.78
C LEU A 73 -2.17 20.62 -8.49
N GLN A 74 -1.78 21.75 -9.06
CA GLN A 74 -0.54 21.83 -9.85
C GLN A 74 0.69 21.58 -8.98
N LEU A 75 1.51 20.60 -9.36
CA LEU A 75 2.79 20.33 -8.69
C LEU A 75 3.79 21.47 -9.02
N PRO A 76 4.40 22.11 -8.02
CA PRO A 76 5.43 23.13 -8.21
C PRO A 76 6.67 22.56 -8.89
N LYS A 77 7.37 23.41 -9.63
CA LYS A 77 8.65 23.04 -10.24
C LYS A 77 9.74 23.09 -9.19
N VAL A 78 10.54 22.03 -9.13
CA VAL A 78 11.73 21.93 -8.27
C VAL A 78 12.91 21.54 -9.14
N ASP A 79 14.08 22.10 -8.83
CA ASP A 79 15.32 21.75 -9.51
C ASP A 79 15.56 20.24 -9.43
N LYS A 80 16.01 19.64 -10.55
CA LYS A 80 16.23 18.20 -10.72
C LYS A 80 14.98 17.31 -10.71
N LEU A 81 13.78 17.86 -10.50
CA LEU A 81 12.54 17.13 -10.77
C LEU A 81 12.19 17.27 -12.28
N PRO A 82 12.15 16.16 -13.04
CA PRO A 82 11.80 16.20 -14.46
C PRO A 82 10.41 16.78 -14.70
N ASN A 83 10.24 17.49 -15.82
CA ASN A 83 8.91 17.95 -16.24
C ASN A 83 7.98 16.75 -16.43
N ASN A 84 6.77 16.82 -15.88
CA ASN A 84 5.73 15.78 -15.90
C ASN A 84 5.99 14.56 -14.98
N ALA A 85 7.07 14.54 -14.19
CA ALA A 85 7.25 13.54 -13.14
C ALA A 85 6.38 13.91 -11.93
N GLU A 86 5.17 13.34 -11.88
CA GLU A 86 4.19 13.64 -10.85
C GLU A 86 3.96 12.46 -9.91
N SER A 87 4.57 11.30 -10.14
CA SER A 87 4.46 10.12 -9.27
C SER A 87 5.80 9.44 -9.08
N THR A 88 5.93 8.66 -8.00
CA THR A 88 7.08 7.79 -7.73
C THR A 88 7.42 6.87 -8.90
N ILE A 89 6.43 6.41 -9.66
CA ILE A 89 6.65 5.50 -10.80
C ILE A 89 7.31 6.15 -12.02
N ASP A 90 7.35 7.50 -12.05
CA ASP A 90 7.95 8.30 -13.11
C ASP A 90 9.46 8.52 -12.86
N LEU A 91 9.97 8.13 -11.69
CA LEU A 91 11.29 8.47 -11.18
C LEU A 91 12.11 7.24 -10.75
N PRO A 92 13.44 7.28 -10.90
CA PRO A 92 14.35 6.46 -10.12
C PRO A 92 14.17 6.67 -8.61
N TYR A 93 14.52 5.67 -7.80
CA TYR A 93 14.28 5.70 -6.35
C TYR A 93 15.00 6.84 -5.64
N ASP A 94 16.24 7.12 -6.02
CA ASP A 94 17.10 8.18 -5.48
C ASP A 94 16.63 9.60 -5.87
N GLU A 95 15.80 9.72 -6.91
CA GLU A 95 15.19 10.99 -7.35
C GLU A 95 13.84 11.28 -6.67
N VAL A 96 13.21 10.29 -6.01
CA VAL A 96 11.91 10.48 -5.32
C VAL A 96 11.97 11.58 -4.25
N LYS A 97 13.15 11.91 -3.72
CA LYS A 97 13.34 13.05 -2.80
C LYS A 97 12.93 14.39 -3.43
N TYR A 98 13.17 14.61 -4.72
CA TYR A 98 12.78 15.85 -5.40
C TYR A 98 11.26 15.96 -5.54
N LEU A 99 10.57 14.83 -5.69
CA LEU A 99 9.10 14.79 -5.65
C LEU A 99 8.56 15.18 -4.28
N LYS A 100 9.21 14.75 -3.18
CA LYS A 100 8.85 15.15 -1.80
C LYS A 100 9.05 16.65 -1.60
N MET A 101 10.17 17.20 -2.06
CA MET A 101 10.45 18.64 -2.00
C MET A 101 9.41 19.47 -2.78
N ALA A 102 8.99 19.01 -3.95
CA ALA A 102 7.91 19.66 -4.71
C ALA A 102 6.57 19.58 -3.98
N TYR A 103 6.30 18.45 -3.34
CA TYR A 103 5.10 18.26 -2.54
C TYR A 103 5.07 19.18 -1.30
N ASP A 104 6.21 19.47 -0.68
CA ASP A 104 6.29 20.42 0.44
C ASP A 104 5.91 21.84 0.04
N GLN A 105 6.21 22.23 -1.21
CA GLN A 105 5.80 23.53 -1.76
C GLN A 105 4.29 23.64 -2.03
N LEU A 106 3.52 22.54 -1.91
CA LEU A 106 2.06 22.56 -1.99
C LEU A 106 1.38 23.16 -0.75
N GLN A 107 2.15 23.52 0.29
CA GLN A 107 1.61 24.06 1.53
C GLN A 107 0.64 25.23 1.33
N GLN A 108 1.05 26.26 0.58
CA GLN A 108 0.23 27.45 0.35
C GLN A 108 -0.97 27.15 -0.58
N PRO A 109 -0.79 26.53 -1.76
CA PRO A 109 -1.91 26.13 -2.61
C PRO A 109 -2.95 25.25 -1.90
N MET A 110 -2.51 24.28 -1.11
CA MET A 110 -3.41 23.39 -0.37
C MET A 110 -4.13 24.12 0.76
N THR A 111 -3.47 25.08 1.43
CA THR A 111 -4.12 25.96 2.43
C THR A 111 -5.27 26.73 1.79
N GLN A 112 -5.05 27.29 0.59
CA GLN A 112 -6.10 28.02 -0.12
C GLN A 112 -7.27 27.09 -0.50
N ILE A 113 -6.98 25.88 -1.02
CA ILE A 113 -8.02 24.89 -1.32
C ILE A 113 -8.85 24.55 -0.08
N LEU A 114 -8.22 24.32 1.08
CA LEU A 114 -8.95 24.04 2.32
C LEU A 114 -9.80 25.22 2.77
N ALA A 115 -9.29 26.45 2.66
CA ALA A 115 -10.04 27.65 3.01
C ALA A 115 -11.25 27.88 2.11
N ASP A 116 -11.11 27.62 0.80
CA ASP A 116 -12.16 27.81 -0.20
C ASP A 116 -13.24 26.72 -0.09
N LEU A 117 -12.83 25.46 0.13
CA LEU A 117 -13.73 24.33 0.26
C LEU A 117 -14.43 24.28 1.63
N ALA A 118 -13.76 24.77 2.68
CA ALA A 118 -14.20 24.71 4.08
C ALA A 118 -14.77 23.31 4.47
N PRO A 119 -14.02 22.22 4.26
CA PRO A 119 -14.50 20.87 4.55
C PRO A 119 -14.62 20.61 6.06
N ASP A 120 -15.44 19.64 6.44
CA ASP A 120 -15.53 19.17 7.84
C ASP A 120 -14.24 18.44 8.26
N TRP A 121 -13.68 17.66 7.33
CA TRP A 121 -12.52 16.81 7.56
C TRP A 121 -11.51 16.89 6.43
N VAL A 122 -10.23 16.83 6.78
CA VAL A 122 -9.13 16.52 5.84
C VAL A 122 -8.46 15.21 6.24
N ILE A 123 -8.36 14.28 5.29
CA ILE A 123 -7.67 13.00 5.44
C ILE A 123 -6.39 13.07 4.63
N TYR A 124 -5.24 12.85 5.28
CA TYR A 124 -3.93 13.07 4.69
C TYR A 124 -2.91 12.01 5.11
N ASP A 125 -1.81 11.96 4.36
CA ASP A 125 -0.76 10.96 4.48
C ASP A 125 0.51 11.50 5.17
N PHE A 126 1.60 10.73 5.22
CA PHE A 126 2.87 11.17 5.80
C PHE A 126 3.51 12.34 5.05
N ALA A 127 3.40 12.38 3.72
CA ALA A 127 4.07 13.41 2.91
C ALA A 127 3.62 14.85 3.25
N PRO A 128 2.31 15.16 3.39
CA PRO A 128 1.82 16.45 3.90
C PRO A 128 1.95 16.59 5.43
N TYR A 129 3.11 16.31 6.01
CA TYR A 129 3.35 16.40 7.46
C TYR A 129 3.04 17.79 8.07
N TRP A 130 3.03 18.83 7.22
CA TRP A 130 2.71 20.22 7.57
C TRP A 130 1.20 20.52 7.61
N LEU A 131 0.33 19.59 7.20
CA LEU A 131 -1.09 19.87 6.96
C LEU A 131 -1.95 19.87 8.23
N GLY A 132 -1.64 19.02 9.21
CA GLY A 132 -2.37 18.97 10.49
C GLY A 132 -2.48 20.35 11.16
N PRO A 133 -1.38 21.07 11.41
CA PRO A 133 -1.44 22.41 12.01
C PRO A 133 -2.21 23.45 11.17
N ILE A 134 -2.23 23.29 9.84
CA ILE A 134 -2.99 24.16 8.94
C ILE A 134 -4.49 23.89 9.08
N ALA A 135 -4.88 22.62 9.12
CA ALA A 135 -6.27 22.20 9.34
C ALA A 135 -6.79 22.78 10.67
N THR A 136 -6.02 22.63 11.76
CA THR A 136 -6.36 23.21 13.07
C THR A 136 -6.59 24.72 13.00
N ARG A 137 -5.71 25.47 12.33
CA ARG A 137 -5.84 26.93 12.19
C ARG A 137 -7.09 27.34 11.39
N LEU A 138 -7.50 26.52 10.44
CA LEU A 138 -8.71 26.72 9.63
C LEU A 138 -9.98 26.17 10.31
N GLY A 139 -9.88 25.58 11.50
CA GLY A 139 -11.02 24.95 12.19
C GLY A 139 -11.49 23.64 11.54
N ILE A 140 -10.63 22.99 10.76
CA ILE A 140 -10.92 21.74 10.04
C ILE A 140 -10.39 20.57 10.86
N SER A 141 -11.20 19.54 11.05
CA SER A 141 -10.78 18.31 11.74
C SER A 141 -9.93 17.44 10.81
N SER A 142 -9.03 16.65 11.37
CA SER A 142 -7.92 16.07 10.61
C SER A 142 -7.69 14.59 10.93
N VAL A 143 -7.55 13.78 9.88
CA VAL A 143 -7.26 12.35 9.97
C VAL A 143 -5.92 12.08 9.31
N PHE A 144 -4.99 11.47 10.03
CA PHE A 144 -3.86 10.81 9.39
C PHE A 144 -4.33 9.43 8.93
N PHE A 145 -4.15 9.09 7.65
CA PHE A 145 -4.51 7.77 7.13
C PHE A 145 -3.26 6.95 6.80
N GLY A 146 -2.96 5.97 7.64
CA GLY A 146 -1.90 5.01 7.44
C GLY A 146 -2.32 3.90 6.47
N VAL A 147 -1.66 3.85 5.31
CA VAL A 147 -1.94 2.84 4.27
C VAL A 147 -1.16 1.52 4.46
N SER A 148 -0.33 1.42 5.49
CA SER A 148 0.40 0.22 5.90
C SER A 148 -0.23 -0.41 7.16
N ILE A 149 0.23 -1.59 7.54
CA ILE A 149 -0.25 -2.36 8.70
C ILE A 149 0.14 -1.69 10.04
N ALA A 150 -0.67 -1.90 11.08
CA ALA A 150 -0.43 -1.37 12.42
C ALA A 150 0.87 -1.90 13.02
N ALA A 151 1.24 -3.16 12.75
CA ALA A 151 2.49 -3.74 13.23
C ALA A 151 3.73 -2.95 12.78
N SER A 152 3.77 -2.52 11.51
CA SER A 152 4.85 -1.68 10.98
C SER A 152 4.90 -0.31 11.67
N ALA A 153 3.73 0.31 11.89
CA ALA A 153 3.65 1.61 12.59
C ALA A 153 4.13 1.50 14.05
N CYS A 154 3.71 0.46 14.78
CA CYS A 154 4.16 0.18 16.15
C CYS A 154 5.67 -0.08 16.22
N PHE A 155 6.25 -0.76 15.22
CA PHE A 155 7.69 -1.02 15.19
C PHE A 155 8.51 0.28 15.08
N LEU A 156 8.01 1.29 14.37
CA LEU A 156 8.67 2.59 14.25
C LEU A 156 8.60 3.42 15.55
N GLY A 157 7.55 3.23 16.34
CA GLY A 157 7.45 3.75 17.70
C GLY A 157 6.70 5.08 17.85
N PRO A 158 6.78 5.71 19.03
CA PRO A 158 6.00 6.90 19.37
C PRO A 158 6.44 8.14 18.59
N VAL A 159 5.56 9.15 18.57
CA VAL A 159 5.78 10.41 17.84
C VAL A 159 7.10 11.09 18.21
N GLN A 160 7.50 11.01 19.48
CA GLN A 160 8.73 11.60 19.98
C GLN A 160 9.97 10.91 19.41
N VAL A 161 9.93 9.59 19.24
CA VAL A 161 10.99 8.79 18.59
C VAL A 161 11.03 9.12 17.11
N LEU A 162 9.88 9.09 16.43
CA LEU A 162 9.77 9.42 15.00
C LEU A 162 10.31 10.82 14.66
N LYS A 163 10.14 11.79 15.57
CA LYS A 163 10.64 13.17 15.39
C LYS A 163 12.09 13.37 15.85
N GLY A 164 12.77 12.34 16.35
CA GLY A 164 14.12 12.46 16.91
C GLY A 164 14.19 13.33 18.17
N LEU A 165 13.08 13.43 18.93
CA LEU A 165 12.95 14.25 20.14
C LEU A 165 13.03 13.43 21.44
N SER A 166 13.03 12.10 21.34
CA SER A 166 13.18 11.20 22.49
C SER A 166 14.57 10.58 22.52
N GLY A 167 15.21 10.58 23.69
CA GLY A 167 16.40 9.77 23.96
C GLY A 167 16.09 8.37 24.48
N GLU A 168 14.81 7.97 24.48
CA GLU A 168 14.34 6.67 24.98
C GLU A 168 14.42 5.54 23.94
N ASP A 169 14.57 5.87 22.65
CA ASP A 169 14.94 4.87 21.64
C ASP A 169 16.45 4.63 21.73
N ASP A 170 16.83 3.46 22.25
CA ASP A 170 18.23 3.06 22.37
C ASP A 170 18.76 2.35 21.12
N ARG A 171 17.93 2.19 20.08
CA ARG A 171 18.34 1.60 18.80
C ARG A 171 19.13 2.62 17.99
N ASN A 172 20.41 2.33 17.76
CA ASN A 172 21.34 3.22 17.07
C ASN A 172 22.08 2.53 15.92
N THR A 173 22.16 1.21 15.95
CA THR A 173 22.83 0.38 14.95
C THR A 173 21.80 -0.44 14.17
N PRO A 174 22.10 -0.85 12.92
CA PRO A 174 21.24 -1.75 12.16
C PRO A 174 20.82 -3.00 12.95
N GLU A 175 21.72 -3.56 13.74
CA GLU A 175 21.49 -4.74 14.58
C GLU A 175 20.39 -4.54 15.61
N ASP A 176 20.22 -3.32 16.14
CA ASP A 176 19.20 -3.01 17.14
C ASP A 176 17.76 -3.10 16.58
N PHE A 177 17.60 -3.05 15.26
CA PHE A 177 16.31 -3.19 14.57
C PHE A 177 16.01 -4.63 14.13
N THR A 178 16.89 -5.58 14.46
CA THR A 178 16.69 -7.01 14.18
C THR A 178 15.94 -7.75 15.28
N VAL A 179 15.48 -7.00 16.30
CA VAL A 179 14.63 -7.48 17.38
C VAL A 179 13.44 -6.53 17.59
N PRO A 180 12.32 -7.01 18.16
CA PRO A 180 11.19 -6.15 18.49
C PRO A 180 11.62 -5.04 19.48
N PRO A 181 11.25 -3.77 19.26
CA PRO A 181 11.52 -2.69 20.20
C PRO A 181 10.84 -2.88 21.56
N LYS A 182 11.41 -2.26 22.60
CA LYS A 182 11.02 -2.43 24.00
C LYS A 182 9.57 -2.05 24.33
N TRP A 183 8.97 -1.17 23.53
CA TRP A 183 7.57 -0.79 23.68
C TRP A 183 6.59 -1.80 23.08
N ILE A 184 7.04 -2.92 22.51
CA ILE A 184 6.18 -4.04 22.14
C ILE A 184 6.14 -5.01 23.33
N PRO A 185 5.04 -5.04 24.11
CA PRO A 185 5.01 -5.75 25.40
C PRO A 185 4.71 -7.25 25.27
N PHE A 186 4.49 -7.74 24.06
CA PHE A 186 4.12 -9.12 23.78
C PHE A 186 5.15 -9.83 22.89
N LYS A 187 5.15 -11.16 22.94
CA LYS A 187 6.06 -11.96 22.12
C LYS A 187 5.70 -11.81 20.64
N SER A 188 6.64 -11.28 19.86
CA SER A 188 6.54 -11.10 18.42
C SER A 188 7.87 -11.45 17.78
N THR A 189 7.86 -11.97 16.56
CA THR A 189 9.05 -12.17 15.74
C THR A 189 9.24 -11.08 14.68
N ILE A 190 8.35 -10.09 14.67
CA ILE A 190 8.36 -8.99 13.71
C ILE A 190 9.52 -8.05 14.03
N ALA A 191 10.53 -8.12 13.18
CA ALA A 191 11.66 -7.21 13.14
C ALA A 191 12.24 -7.19 11.71
N PHE A 192 13.11 -6.23 11.42
CA PHE A 192 13.83 -6.22 10.15
C PHE A 192 14.87 -7.33 10.13
N ARG A 193 15.16 -7.87 8.94
CA ARG A 193 16.42 -8.58 8.74
C ARG A 193 17.57 -7.58 8.59
N LEU A 194 18.78 -8.00 8.93
CA LEU A 194 19.94 -7.11 8.95
C LEU A 194 20.18 -6.42 7.60
N PHE A 195 20.07 -7.15 6.49
CA PHE A 195 20.23 -6.57 5.15
C PHE A 195 19.12 -5.55 4.79
N GLU A 196 17.90 -5.71 5.32
CA GLU A 196 16.79 -4.78 5.07
C GLU A 196 17.06 -3.43 5.73
N ILE A 197 17.45 -3.45 7.01
CA ILE A 197 17.72 -2.24 7.78
C ILE A 197 19.04 -1.57 7.40
N LYS A 198 20.09 -2.34 7.04
CA LYS A 198 21.35 -1.75 6.51
C LYS A 198 21.08 -0.84 5.32
N ARG A 199 20.22 -1.27 4.39
CA ARG A 199 19.88 -0.45 3.23
C ARG A 199 19.15 0.85 3.62
N ILE A 200 18.26 0.78 4.62
CA ILE A 200 17.58 1.98 5.16
C ILE A 200 18.60 2.95 5.78
N PHE A 201 19.59 2.44 6.50
CA PHE A 201 20.67 3.24 7.09
C PHE A 201 21.59 3.86 6.04
N GLU A 202 21.94 3.12 4.99
CA GLU A 202 22.72 3.62 3.85
C GLU A 202 21.97 4.72 3.09
N ASP A 203 20.68 4.52 2.82
CA ASP A 203 19.80 5.52 2.23
C ASP A 203 19.73 6.79 3.09
N ALA A 204 19.68 6.64 4.43
CA ALA A 204 19.66 7.75 5.35
C ALA A 204 21.02 8.49 5.41
N ALA A 205 22.14 7.77 5.38
CA ALA A 205 23.48 8.33 5.41
C ALA A 205 23.84 9.11 4.13
N THR A 206 23.21 8.74 3.01
CA THR A 206 23.38 9.41 1.70
C THR A 206 22.35 10.52 1.45
N ALA A 207 21.43 10.75 2.39
CA ALA A 207 20.45 11.82 2.30
C ALA A 207 21.10 13.20 2.43
N ASN A 208 20.64 14.16 1.62
CA ASN A 208 21.04 15.56 1.75
C ASN A 208 20.22 16.25 2.86
N ASP A 209 20.84 17.15 3.63
CA ASP A 209 20.23 17.88 4.75
C ASP A 209 19.00 18.72 4.35
N GLU A 210 18.82 18.99 3.06
CA GLU A 210 17.69 19.77 2.54
C GLU A 210 16.34 19.01 2.53
N ASN A 211 16.33 17.68 2.55
CA ASN A 211 15.09 16.90 2.52
C ASN A 211 14.66 16.44 3.90
N VAL A 212 13.40 16.70 4.26
CA VAL A 212 12.84 16.26 5.54
C VAL A 212 12.73 14.73 5.60
N PRO A 213 13.31 14.07 6.62
CA PRO A 213 13.29 12.62 6.76
C PRO A 213 11.88 12.03 6.82
N VAL A 214 11.68 10.84 6.25
CA VAL A 214 10.38 10.15 6.26
C VAL A 214 9.88 9.87 7.67
N THR A 215 10.77 9.50 8.59
CA THR A 215 10.46 9.29 10.01
C THR A 215 9.90 10.56 10.66
N TYR A 216 10.54 11.71 10.41
CA TYR A 216 10.03 12.99 10.90
C TYR A 216 8.67 13.33 10.29
N ARG A 217 8.48 13.09 8.99
CA ARG A 217 7.20 13.32 8.29
C ARG A 217 6.07 12.51 8.92
N LEU A 218 6.30 11.23 9.21
CA LEU A 218 5.37 10.36 9.93
C LEU A 218 5.06 10.91 11.33
N GLY A 219 6.09 11.20 12.13
CA GLY A 219 5.92 11.70 13.50
C GLY A 219 5.19 13.04 13.56
N ALA A 220 5.52 13.98 12.66
CA ALA A 220 4.85 15.27 12.57
C ALA A 220 3.39 15.12 12.09
N GLY A 221 3.15 14.29 11.07
CA GLY A 221 1.80 14.01 10.56
C GLY A 221 0.88 13.37 11.62
N ILE A 222 1.32 12.28 12.24
CA ILE A 222 0.59 11.58 13.31
C ILE A 222 0.43 12.48 14.54
N GLY A 223 1.50 13.18 14.92
CA GLY A 223 1.50 14.08 16.06
C GLY A 223 0.50 15.24 15.95
N ALA A 224 0.22 15.71 14.73
CA ALA A 224 -0.65 16.86 14.49
C ALA A 224 -2.10 16.51 14.09
N CYS A 225 -2.44 15.24 13.83
CA CYS A 225 -3.81 14.85 13.50
C CYS A 225 -4.73 14.70 14.73
N ASP A 226 -6.04 14.73 14.54
CA ASP A 226 -7.03 14.47 15.60
C ASP A 226 -7.28 12.96 15.80
N VAL A 227 -7.17 12.18 14.73
CA VAL A 227 -7.42 10.73 14.72
C VAL A 227 -6.51 10.02 13.71
N LEU A 228 -6.10 8.80 14.04
CA LEU A 228 -5.32 7.95 13.15
C LEU A 228 -6.22 6.87 12.55
N ALA A 229 -6.50 6.96 11.26
CA ALA A 229 -7.14 5.89 10.50
C ALA A 229 -6.07 4.91 9.98
N VAL A 230 -6.35 3.61 10.03
CA VAL A 230 -5.41 2.57 9.59
C VAL A 230 -6.10 1.63 8.61
N ARG A 231 -5.46 1.36 7.47
CA ARG A 231 -5.91 0.35 6.50
C ARG A 231 -5.65 -1.06 7.02
N SER A 232 -6.45 -1.47 8.00
CA SER A 232 -6.35 -2.74 8.70
C SER A 232 -7.68 -3.12 9.36
N SER A 233 -7.67 -4.20 10.14
CA SER A 233 -8.83 -4.77 10.82
C SER A 233 -8.39 -5.56 12.06
N TYR A 234 -9.26 -5.64 13.08
CA TYR A 234 -9.02 -6.45 14.28
C TYR A 234 -8.91 -7.95 14.00
N GLU A 235 -9.50 -8.44 12.91
CA GLU A 235 -9.34 -9.83 12.46
C GLU A 235 -7.89 -10.13 12.02
N LEU A 236 -7.14 -9.10 11.61
CA LEU A 236 -5.76 -9.25 11.14
C LEU A 236 -4.76 -9.08 12.28
N GLU A 237 -4.81 -7.96 13.01
CA GLU A 237 -3.73 -7.56 13.91
C GLU A 237 -4.24 -6.82 15.17
N PRO A 238 -5.06 -7.48 16.01
CA PRO A 238 -5.77 -6.82 17.11
C PRO A 238 -4.82 -6.29 18.20
N GLU A 239 -3.78 -7.03 18.56
CA GLU A 239 -2.79 -6.60 19.55
C GLU A 239 -2.00 -5.38 19.07
N TRP A 240 -1.73 -5.30 17.77
CA TRP A 240 -1.00 -4.20 17.15
C TRP A 240 -1.84 -2.93 17.06
N LEU A 241 -3.12 -3.04 16.69
CA LEU A 241 -4.04 -1.90 16.69
C LEU A 241 -4.21 -1.30 18.10
N LYS A 242 -4.31 -2.16 19.12
CA LYS A 242 -4.37 -1.71 20.51
C LYS A 242 -3.07 -1.05 20.96
N LEU A 243 -1.93 -1.65 20.63
CA LEU A 243 -0.63 -1.06 20.96
C LEU A 243 -0.42 0.29 20.26
N LEU A 244 -0.91 0.45 19.03
CA LEU A 244 -0.80 1.71 18.29
C LEU A 244 -1.54 2.85 19.00
N GLU A 245 -2.70 2.55 19.58
CA GLU A 245 -3.47 3.48 20.42
C GLU A 245 -2.69 3.87 21.68
N GLU A 246 -2.07 2.89 22.34
CA GLU A 246 -1.23 3.11 23.52
C GLU A 246 0.05 3.92 23.20
N ILE A 247 0.69 3.68 22.05
CA ILE A 247 1.91 4.38 21.63
C ILE A 247 1.62 5.85 21.30
N HIS A 248 0.52 6.12 20.62
CA HIS A 248 0.21 7.47 20.14
C HIS A 248 -0.73 8.26 21.07
N GLN A 249 -1.38 7.59 22.03
CA GLN A 249 -2.34 8.19 22.96
C GLN A 249 -3.44 8.97 22.23
N LYS A 250 -3.92 8.40 21.12
CA LYS A 250 -4.91 9.00 20.22
C LYS A 250 -5.89 7.95 19.71
N PRO A 251 -7.12 8.33 19.35
CA PRO A 251 -8.07 7.41 18.75
C PRO A 251 -7.50 6.75 17.49
N ILE A 252 -7.56 5.42 17.44
CA ILE A 252 -7.18 4.61 16.29
C ILE A 252 -8.43 4.01 15.68
N ILE A 253 -8.66 4.23 14.38
CA ILE A 253 -9.83 3.68 13.69
C ILE A 253 -9.39 2.83 12.51
N PRO A 254 -9.48 1.48 12.61
CA PRO A 254 -9.34 0.63 11.44
C PRO A 254 -10.48 0.90 10.45
N VAL A 255 -10.14 1.08 9.17
CA VAL A 255 -11.11 1.35 8.09
C VAL A 255 -11.38 0.13 7.20
N GLY A 256 -10.93 -1.06 7.62
CA GLY A 256 -11.00 -2.27 6.84
C GLY A 256 -9.87 -2.35 5.81
N GLN A 257 -9.98 -3.31 4.89
CA GLN A 257 -8.92 -3.65 3.94
C GLN A 257 -8.95 -2.80 2.67
N LEU A 258 -10.09 -2.19 2.35
CA LEU A 258 -10.28 -1.33 1.18
C LEU A 258 -9.65 -1.96 -0.09
N PRO A 259 -10.13 -3.15 -0.50
CA PRO A 259 -9.63 -3.79 -1.72
C PRO A 259 -9.89 -2.89 -2.92
N THR A 260 -8.96 -2.90 -3.87
CA THR A 260 -9.14 -2.20 -5.14
C THR A 260 -10.37 -2.78 -5.85
N THR A 261 -11.33 -1.92 -6.20
CA THR A 261 -12.54 -2.34 -6.93
C THR A 261 -12.28 -2.38 -8.44
N GLY A 262 -12.83 -3.39 -9.12
CA GLY A 262 -12.52 -3.71 -10.52
C GLY A 262 -12.70 -2.55 -11.51
N TYR A 263 -11.90 -2.58 -12.58
CA TYR A 263 -11.95 -1.65 -13.70
C TYR A 263 -12.99 -2.13 -14.72
N ASP A 264 -14.20 -1.55 -14.72
CA ASP A 264 -15.26 -1.88 -15.70
C ASP A 264 -14.93 -1.50 -17.17
N SER A 265 -13.72 -1.02 -17.48
CA SER A 265 -13.43 -0.37 -18.77
C SER A 265 -12.60 -1.19 -19.77
N CYS A 266 -12.15 -2.41 -19.45
CA CYS A 266 -11.10 -3.09 -20.25
C CYS A 266 -11.43 -4.54 -20.66
N ASP A 267 -12.68 -4.97 -20.71
CA ASP A 267 -13.02 -6.35 -21.12
C ASP A 267 -12.81 -6.62 -22.61
N ASN A 268 -12.82 -5.57 -23.43
CA ASN A 268 -12.58 -5.64 -24.88
C ASN A 268 -11.14 -5.24 -25.27
N ASP A 269 -10.20 -5.24 -24.33
CA ASP A 269 -8.79 -4.97 -24.64
C ASP A 269 -8.15 -6.22 -25.25
N GLU A 270 -7.66 -6.12 -26.49
CA GLU A 270 -7.01 -7.22 -27.22
C GLU A 270 -5.87 -7.84 -26.42
N ALA A 271 -5.07 -7.03 -25.70
CA ALA A 271 -3.97 -7.52 -24.88
C ALA A 271 -4.48 -8.37 -23.71
N TRP A 272 -5.61 -8.00 -23.11
CA TRP A 272 -6.22 -8.82 -22.06
C TRP A 272 -6.78 -10.13 -22.62
N ILE A 273 -7.37 -10.12 -23.82
CA ILE A 273 -7.92 -11.32 -24.46
C ILE A 273 -6.81 -12.36 -24.66
N GLU A 274 -5.66 -11.97 -25.20
CA GLU A 274 -4.51 -12.88 -25.39
C GLU A 274 -3.98 -13.44 -24.06
N MET A 275 -3.82 -12.59 -23.04
CA MET A 275 -3.41 -13.02 -21.70
C MET A 275 -4.39 -14.03 -21.10
N LYS A 276 -5.70 -13.76 -21.24
CA LYS A 276 -6.77 -14.61 -20.74
C LYS A 276 -6.77 -15.96 -21.47
N GLU A 277 -6.62 -15.98 -22.79
CA GLU A 277 -6.59 -17.23 -23.56
C GLU A 277 -5.43 -18.15 -23.13
N TRP A 278 -4.28 -17.59 -22.76
CA TRP A 278 -3.19 -18.38 -22.20
C TRP A 278 -3.55 -18.94 -20.82
N LEU A 279 -4.14 -18.12 -19.94
CA LEU A 279 -4.57 -18.51 -18.61
C LEU A 279 -5.68 -19.58 -18.64
N ASP A 280 -6.63 -19.49 -19.58
CA ASP A 280 -7.74 -20.43 -19.78
C ASP A 280 -7.25 -21.85 -20.14
N LYS A 281 -6.05 -21.97 -20.74
CA LYS A 281 -5.45 -23.26 -21.12
C LYS A 281 -4.76 -23.96 -19.96
N GLN A 282 -4.58 -23.28 -18.83
CA GLN A 282 -3.86 -23.82 -17.67
C GLN A 282 -4.83 -24.54 -16.71
N PRO A 283 -4.37 -25.58 -16.00
CA PRO A 283 -5.16 -26.19 -14.94
C PRO A 283 -5.56 -25.20 -13.83
N GLN A 284 -6.62 -25.53 -13.10
CA GLN A 284 -7.08 -24.72 -11.99
C GLN A 284 -6.00 -24.61 -10.90
N ARG A 285 -5.78 -23.39 -10.39
CA ARG A 285 -4.82 -23.07 -9.32
C ARG A 285 -3.38 -23.58 -9.57
N SER A 286 -2.95 -23.73 -10.83
CA SER A 286 -1.59 -24.19 -11.16
C SER A 286 -0.61 -23.06 -11.48
N VAL A 287 -1.09 -21.89 -11.89
CA VAL A 287 -0.25 -20.77 -12.35
C VAL A 287 0.26 -19.97 -11.17
N VAL A 288 1.55 -19.68 -11.17
CA VAL A 288 2.18 -18.66 -10.32
C VAL A 288 2.14 -17.32 -11.03
N TYR A 289 1.39 -16.37 -10.49
CA TYR A 289 1.50 -14.99 -10.91
C TYR A 289 2.75 -14.36 -10.27
N VAL A 290 3.54 -13.63 -11.04
CA VAL A 290 4.76 -12.97 -10.55
C VAL A 290 4.66 -11.48 -10.88
N ALA A 291 4.65 -10.65 -9.84
CA ALA A 291 4.70 -9.20 -10.01
C ALA A 291 5.25 -8.51 -8.77
N PHE A 292 6.26 -7.66 -8.96
CA PHE A 292 6.88 -6.87 -7.90
C PHE A 292 6.35 -5.43 -7.84
N GLY A 293 5.24 -5.16 -8.55
CA GLY A 293 4.65 -3.84 -8.62
C GLY A 293 5.49 -2.85 -9.43
N SER A 294 5.04 -1.60 -9.45
CA SER A 294 5.72 -0.54 -10.20
C SER A 294 6.93 0.05 -9.48
N GLU A 295 7.01 -0.09 -8.15
CA GLU A 295 8.03 0.59 -7.35
C GLU A 295 9.24 -0.31 -7.05
N ALA A 296 9.05 -1.62 -6.89
CA ALA A 296 10.18 -2.54 -6.75
C ALA A 296 10.76 -2.91 -8.11
N GLN A 297 12.09 -2.98 -8.16
CA GLN A 297 12.84 -3.43 -9.32
C GLN A 297 14.00 -4.26 -8.75
N PRO A 298 14.00 -5.57 -8.98
CA PRO A 298 15.14 -6.41 -8.65
C PRO A 298 16.37 -5.96 -9.44
N SER A 299 17.55 -6.12 -8.86
CA SER A 299 18.82 -6.00 -9.59
C SER A 299 18.93 -7.07 -10.68
N GLN A 300 19.88 -6.90 -11.61
CA GLN A 300 20.13 -7.90 -12.67
C GLN A 300 20.45 -9.30 -12.09
N ALA A 301 21.18 -9.36 -10.98
CA ALA A 301 21.51 -10.61 -10.31
C ALA A 301 20.25 -11.26 -9.70
N GLU A 302 19.44 -10.50 -8.97
CA GLU A 302 18.18 -10.98 -8.38
C GLU A 302 17.19 -11.43 -9.47
N LEU A 303 17.06 -10.67 -10.57
CA LEU A 303 16.22 -11.05 -11.71
C LEU A 303 16.69 -12.38 -12.33
N THR A 304 18.00 -12.59 -12.44
CA THR A 304 18.57 -13.83 -12.99
C THR A 304 18.21 -15.02 -12.11
N GLU A 305 18.35 -14.91 -10.79
CA GLU A 305 17.97 -15.99 -9.86
C GLU A 305 16.45 -16.22 -9.83
N ILE A 306 15.62 -15.18 -9.93
CA ILE A 306 14.17 -15.32 -10.06
C ILE A 306 13.81 -16.08 -11.34
N ALA A 307 14.36 -15.67 -12.49
CA ALA A 307 14.09 -16.29 -13.77
C ALA A 307 14.49 -17.77 -13.75
N LEU A 308 15.72 -18.08 -13.34
CA LEU A 308 16.19 -19.46 -13.27
C LEU A 308 15.43 -20.29 -12.24
N GLY A 309 14.98 -19.69 -11.13
CA GLY A 309 14.11 -20.35 -10.16
C GLY A 309 12.72 -20.69 -10.70
N LEU A 310 12.12 -19.78 -11.49
CA LEU A 310 10.87 -20.07 -12.21
C LEU A 310 11.06 -21.22 -13.20
N GLU A 311 12.18 -21.23 -13.94
CA GLU A 311 12.53 -22.30 -14.87
C GLU A 311 12.66 -23.65 -14.15
N LEU A 312 13.37 -23.69 -13.01
CA LEU A 312 13.62 -24.89 -12.21
C LEU A 312 12.38 -25.40 -11.46
N SER A 313 11.44 -24.52 -11.10
CA SER A 313 10.21 -24.91 -10.38
C SER A 313 9.32 -25.86 -11.19
N GLU A 314 9.44 -25.82 -12.52
CA GLU A 314 8.59 -26.49 -13.50
C GLU A 314 7.10 -26.09 -13.45
N LEU A 315 6.75 -25.05 -12.69
CA LEU A 315 5.40 -24.55 -12.58
C LEU A 315 5.04 -23.63 -13.76
N PRO A 316 3.77 -23.62 -14.21
CA PRO A 316 3.28 -22.57 -15.08
C PRO A 316 3.36 -21.21 -14.39
N PHE A 317 3.81 -20.17 -15.10
CA PHE A 317 3.91 -18.84 -14.52
C PHE A 317 3.49 -17.73 -15.49
N PHE A 318 2.93 -16.66 -14.93
CA PHE A 318 2.66 -15.42 -15.64
C PHE A 318 3.42 -14.30 -14.93
N TRP A 319 4.44 -13.75 -15.58
CA TRP A 319 5.32 -12.76 -14.99
C TRP A 319 5.17 -11.40 -15.65
N VAL A 320 4.70 -10.42 -14.87
CA VAL A 320 4.75 -9.01 -15.25
C VAL A 320 6.13 -8.46 -14.89
N LEU A 321 6.97 -8.30 -15.90
CA LEU A 321 8.36 -7.89 -15.77
C LEU A 321 8.54 -6.44 -16.20
N ARG A 322 8.88 -5.58 -15.25
CA ARG A 322 9.28 -4.21 -15.56
C ARG A 322 10.79 -4.15 -15.83
N ILE A 323 11.16 -3.93 -17.08
CA ILE A 323 12.57 -3.89 -17.51
C ILE A 323 13.31 -2.58 -17.17
N ARG A 324 12.60 -1.52 -16.76
CA ARG A 324 13.15 -0.21 -16.33
C ARG A 324 12.20 0.60 -15.43
N ARG A 325 12.71 1.38 -14.48
CA ARG A 325 11.94 2.33 -13.64
C ARG A 325 11.65 3.66 -14.36
N GLY A 326 10.67 3.60 -15.27
CA GLY A 326 10.19 4.80 -15.95
C GLY A 326 11.04 5.11 -17.19
N MET A 327 10.79 6.26 -17.81
CA MET A 327 11.46 6.60 -19.08
C MET A 327 12.88 7.14 -18.88
N LEU A 328 13.22 7.54 -17.65
CA LEU A 328 14.47 8.21 -17.31
C LEU A 328 15.51 7.26 -16.71
N ASP A 329 15.10 6.07 -16.32
CA ASP A 329 16.02 5.03 -15.84
C ASP A 329 16.80 4.43 -17.02
N SER A 330 18.13 4.57 -16.96
CA SER A 330 19.07 4.04 -17.95
C SER A 330 19.42 2.57 -17.73
N GLU A 331 19.15 2.01 -16.55
CA GLU A 331 19.45 0.62 -16.23
C GLU A 331 18.33 -0.30 -16.73
N VAL A 332 18.59 -0.99 -17.84
CA VAL A 332 17.66 -1.96 -18.41
C VAL A 332 18.09 -3.36 -18.02
N ILE A 333 17.24 -4.05 -17.25
CA ILE A 333 17.47 -5.44 -16.88
C ILE A 333 17.06 -6.39 -18.01
N GLN A 334 17.77 -7.50 -18.14
CA GLN A 334 17.60 -8.46 -19.23
C GLN A 334 17.37 -9.88 -18.70
N LEU A 335 16.45 -10.61 -19.33
CA LEU A 335 16.24 -12.02 -19.02
C LEU A 335 17.47 -12.86 -19.41
N PRO A 336 17.73 -13.99 -18.73
CA PRO A 336 18.80 -14.89 -19.11
C PRO A 336 18.65 -15.39 -20.56
N ASP A 337 19.78 -15.56 -21.25
CA ASP A 337 19.79 -16.01 -22.64
C ASP A 337 18.96 -17.29 -22.83
N GLY A 338 18.05 -17.27 -23.80
CA GLY A 338 17.19 -18.41 -24.15
C GLY A 338 16.10 -18.75 -23.13
N PHE A 339 15.90 -17.94 -22.09
CA PHE A 339 14.90 -18.20 -21.04
C PHE A 339 13.47 -18.37 -21.59
N GLU A 340 13.03 -17.48 -22.48
CA GLU A 340 11.67 -17.55 -23.06
C GLU A 340 11.47 -18.83 -23.89
N GLU A 341 12.49 -19.26 -24.64
CA GLU A 341 12.41 -20.52 -25.41
C GLU A 341 12.37 -21.75 -24.50
N ARG A 342 13.16 -21.77 -23.42
CA ARG A 342 13.14 -22.88 -22.44
C ARG A 342 11.88 -22.93 -21.58
N THR A 343 11.16 -21.82 -21.49
CA THR A 343 9.89 -21.71 -20.74
C THR A 343 8.66 -21.64 -21.63
N LYS A 344 8.84 -21.79 -22.94
CA LYS A 344 7.75 -21.74 -23.93
C LYS A 344 6.63 -22.73 -23.61
N GLY A 345 5.41 -22.22 -23.61
CA GLY A 345 4.19 -22.99 -23.29
C GLY A 345 3.85 -23.06 -21.80
N ARG A 346 4.82 -22.86 -20.90
CA ARG A 346 4.61 -22.83 -19.44
C ARG A 346 4.76 -21.44 -18.82
N GLY A 347 5.50 -20.54 -19.47
CA GLY A 347 5.74 -19.17 -19.00
C GLY A 347 5.19 -18.13 -19.96
N VAL A 348 4.66 -17.03 -19.42
CA VAL A 348 4.39 -15.79 -20.15
C VAL A 348 5.13 -14.64 -19.49
N ILE A 349 5.85 -13.87 -20.30
CA ILE A 349 6.49 -12.61 -19.89
C ILE A 349 5.69 -11.45 -20.46
N CYS A 350 5.18 -10.60 -19.58
CA CYS A 350 4.49 -9.37 -19.94
C CYS A 350 5.34 -8.18 -19.51
N THR A 351 5.91 -7.45 -20.48
CA THR A 351 6.71 -6.25 -20.22
C THR A 351 5.92 -4.95 -20.29
N SER A 352 4.67 -5.04 -20.73
CA SER A 352 3.69 -3.95 -20.76
C SER A 352 2.83 -3.94 -19.48
N TRP A 353 1.89 -3.00 -19.41
CA TRP A 353 0.90 -2.99 -18.33
C TRP A 353 0.02 -4.24 -18.40
N ALA A 354 -0.29 -4.81 -17.23
CA ALA A 354 -1.17 -5.97 -17.09
C ALA A 354 -2.25 -5.70 -16.05
N PRO A 355 -3.51 -6.14 -16.29
CA PRO A 355 -4.60 -5.95 -15.34
C PRO A 355 -4.47 -6.93 -14.16
N GLN A 356 -3.63 -6.58 -13.17
CA GLN A 356 -3.30 -7.42 -12.01
C GLN A 356 -4.54 -8.04 -11.35
N LEU A 357 -5.58 -7.24 -11.07
CA LEU A 357 -6.84 -7.75 -10.48
C LEU A 357 -7.49 -8.84 -11.33
N LYS A 358 -7.49 -8.70 -12.66
CA LYS A 358 -8.09 -9.69 -13.55
C LYS A 358 -7.28 -10.98 -13.57
N ILE A 359 -5.95 -10.87 -13.61
CA ILE A 359 -5.05 -12.03 -13.53
C ILE A 359 -5.24 -12.75 -12.19
N LEU A 360 -5.20 -12.02 -11.08
CA LEU A 360 -5.44 -12.58 -9.74
C LEU A 360 -6.86 -13.17 -9.62
N SER A 361 -7.87 -12.63 -10.28
CA SER A 361 -9.21 -13.23 -10.24
C SER A 361 -9.36 -14.53 -11.05
N HIS A 362 -8.39 -14.85 -11.91
CA HIS A 362 -8.49 -16.00 -12.81
C HIS A 362 -8.36 -17.33 -12.05
N ASP A 363 -9.15 -18.34 -12.45
CA ASP A 363 -9.23 -19.64 -11.77
C ASP A 363 -7.94 -20.45 -11.86
N SER A 364 -7.18 -20.30 -12.96
CA SER A 364 -5.90 -20.99 -13.12
C SER A 364 -4.78 -20.43 -12.24
N VAL A 365 -4.88 -19.20 -11.75
CA VAL A 365 -3.89 -18.64 -10.82
C VAL A 365 -4.09 -19.25 -9.43
N GLY A 366 -3.04 -19.84 -8.88
CA GLY A 366 -3.06 -20.48 -7.55
C GLY A 366 -2.17 -19.80 -6.51
N GLY A 367 -1.15 -19.07 -6.97
CA GLY A 367 -0.22 -18.38 -6.10
C GLY A 367 0.31 -17.09 -6.71
N PHE A 368 0.86 -16.25 -5.84
CA PHE A 368 1.38 -14.94 -6.18
C PHE A 368 2.75 -14.73 -5.54
N LEU A 369 3.78 -14.61 -6.38
CA LEU A 369 5.11 -14.14 -5.99
C LEU A 369 5.13 -12.61 -6.00
N SER A 370 5.24 -12.01 -4.82
CA SER A 370 5.09 -10.57 -4.61
C SER A 370 6.21 -9.97 -3.76
N HIS A 371 6.36 -8.65 -3.88
CA HIS A 371 7.30 -7.84 -3.09
C HIS A 371 6.81 -7.51 -1.66
N SER A 372 5.66 -8.04 -1.26
CA SER A 372 4.99 -7.78 0.03
C SER A 372 4.47 -6.34 0.20
N GLY A 373 4.17 -5.65 -0.90
CA GLY A 373 3.40 -4.40 -0.86
C GLY A 373 1.97 -4.65 -0.38
N TRP A 374 1.49 -3.88 0.60
CA TRP A 374 0.22 -4.18 1.29
C TRP A 374 -0.99 -4.24 0.35
N SER A 375 -1.09 -3.35 -0.64
CA SER A 375 -2.15 -3.40 -1.65
C SER A 375 -2.15 -4.72 -2.43
N SER A 376 -0.98 -5.16 -2.90
CA SER A 376 -0.84 -6.40 -3.66
C SER A 376 -1.18 -7.63 -2.81
N VAL A 377 -0.82 -7.61 -1.53
CA VAL A 377 -1.18 -8.67 -0.56
C VAL A 377 -2.70 -8.75 -0.39
N ILE A 378 -3.37 -7.61 -0.20
CA ILE A 378 -4.83 -7.55 -0.03
C ILE A 378 -5.56 -8.06 -1.27
N GLU A 379 -5.13 -7.67 -2.47
CA GLU A 379 -5.72 -8.17 -3.72
C GLU A 379 -5.57 -9.70 -3.85
N ALA A 380 -4.42 -10.26 -3.48
CA ALA A 380 -4.21 -11.70 -3.55
C ALA A 380 -5.04 -12.48 -2.53
N ILE A 381 -5.14 -12.01 -1.28
CA ILE A 381 -5.97 -12.65 -0.26
C ILE A 381 -7.45 -12.58 -0.67
N GLN A 382 -7.90 -11.47 -1.25
CA GLN A 382 -9.27 -11.31 -1.75
C GLN A 382 -9.65 -12.42 -2.74
N PHE A 383 -8.72 -12.84 -3.60
CA PHE A 383 -8.94 -13.92 -4.58
C PHE A 383 -8.40 -15.29 -4.13
N GLU A 384 -8.15 -15.46 -2.83
CA GLU A 384 -7.66 -16.69 -2.20
C GLU A 384 -6.34 -17.22 -2.80
N LYS A 385 -5.44 -16.33 -3.22
CA LYS A 385 -4.16 -16.71 -3.84
C LYS A 385 -3.07 -16.86 -2.80
N SER A 386 -2.40 -18.01 -2.83
CA SER A 386 -1.30 -18.33 -1.92
C SER A 386 -0.15 -17.33 -2.11
N LEU A 387 0.41 -16.81 -1.01
CA LEU A 387 1.42 -15.76 -1.08
C LEU A 387 2.83 -16.32 -0.91
N ILE A 388 3.69 -16.02 -1.87
CA ILE A 388 5.13 -16.23 -1.81
C ILE A 388 5.78 -14.84 -1.83
N LEU A 389 6.58 -14.52 -0.82
CA LEU A 389 7.06 -13.15 -0.60
C LEU A 389 8.58 -13.06 -0.78
N LEU A 390 8.98 -12.02 -1.52
CA LEU A 390 10.36 -11.63 -1.74
C LEU A 390 10.48 -10.11 -1.59
N SER A 391 10.86 -9.64 -0.39
CA SER A 391 10.88 -8.21 -0.05
C SER A 391 12.00 -7.45 -0.78
N PHE A 392 11.74 -6.21 -1.21
CA PHE A 392 12.74 -5.36 -1.85
C PHE A 392 12.78 -3.93 -1.32
N LEU A 393 11.81 -3.45 -0.53
CA LEU A 393 11.69 -2.03 -0.21
C LEU A 393 11.14 -1.79 1.20
N ALA A 394 11.65 -0.75 1.87
CA ALA A 394 11.02 -0.06 2.99
C ALA A 394 10.41 -0.99 4.06
N ASP A 395 9.10 -0.94 4.24
CA ASP A 395 8.32 -1.65 5.26
C ASP A 395 7.89 -3.07 4.84
N THR A 396 8.17 -3.49 3.61
CA THR A 396 7.66 -4.76 3.09
C THR A 396 8.25 -5.98 3.79
N GLY A 397 9.43 -5.83 4.41
CA GLY A 397 10.02 -6.80 5.32
C GLY A 397 9.14 -7.05 6.56
N LEU A 398 8.72 -6.00 7.26
CA LEU A 398 7.86 -6.09 8.45
C LEU A 398 6.47 -6.67 8.09
N ILE A 399 5.90 -6.25 6.96
CA ILE A 399 4.66 -6.82 6.43
C ILE A 399 4.83 -8.33 6.20
N ALA A 400 5.93 -8.73 5.56
CA ALA A 400 6.19 -10.13 5.26
C ALA A 400 6.33 -10.96 6.55
N ARG A 401 7.00 -10.43 7.60
CA ARG A 401 7.10 -11.11 8.90
C ARG A 401 5.74 -11.30 9.58
N LEU A 402 4.86 -10.30 9.55
CA LEU A 402 3.50 -10.45 10.10
C LEU A 402 2.77 -11.59 9.40
N LEU A 403 2.84 -11.64 8.06
CA LEU A 403 2.17 -12.66 7.26
C LEU A 403 2.77 -14.05 7.48
N GLU A 404 4.09 -14.15 7.64
CA GLU A 404 4.81 -15.39 7.95
C GLU A 404 4.40 -15.94 9.33
N GLU A 405 4.42 -15.08 10.36
CA GLU A 405 4.04 -15.44 11.73
C GLU A 405 2.59 -15.97 11.80
N LYS A 406 1.71 -15.40 10.98
CA LYS A 406 0.30 -15.82 10.84
C LYS A 406 0.09 -16.98 9.86
N LYS A 407 1.15 -17.49 9.23
CA LYS A 407 1.13 -18.52 8.18
C LYS A 407 0.26 -18.16 6.97
N MET A 408 0.10 -16.88 6.69
CA MET A 408 -0.63 -16.36 5.53
C MET A 408 0.26 -16.28 4.28
N ALA A 409 1.58 -16.30 4.46
CA ALA A 409 2.53 -16.27 3.36
C ALA A 409 3.80 -17.05 3.70
N TYR A 410 4.51 -17.50 2.68
CA TYR A 410 5.85 -18.08 2.80
C TYR A 410 6.89 -17.09 2.27
N LEU A 411 8.00 -16.92 2.99
CA LEU A 411 9.05 -16.00 2.60
C LEU A 411 10.20 -16.80 1.99
N ILE A 412 10.63 -16.38 0.81
CA ILE A 412 11.77 -17.01 0.15
C ILE A 412 12.99 -16.86 1.07
N PRO A 413 13.71 -17.96 1.39
CA PRO A 413 14.92 -17.90 2.18
C PRO A 413 15.98 -17.02 1.51
N ARG A 414 16.62 -16.17 2.31
CA ARG A 414 17.69 -15.26 1.89
C ARG A 414 18.84 -15.35 2.88
N ASP A 415 20.04 -15.04 2.43
CA ASP A 415 21.18 -14.85 3.29
C ASP A 415 20.93 -13.69 4.27
N GLU A 416 21.23 -13.88 5.55
CA GLU A 416 20.93 -12.90 6.59
C GLU A 416 21.89 -11.69 6.56
N GLN A 417 23.08 -11.83 5.95
CA GLN A 417 24.08 -10.77 5.89
C GLN A 417 23.88 -9.83 4.71
N ASP A 418 23.71 -10.37 3.51
CA ASP A 418 23.65 -9.60 2.26
C ASP A 418 22.29 -9.67 1.56
N GLY A 419 21.37 -10.50 2.04
CA GLY A 419 20.05 -10.66 1.43
C GLY A 419 20.09 -11.40 0.09
N SER A 420 21.19 -12.02 -0.31
CA SER A 420 21.21 -12.83 -1.53
C SER A 420 20.26 -14.03 -1.42
N PHE A 421 19.74 -14.50 -2.55
CA PHE A 421 18.94 -15.72 -2.63
C PHE A 421 19.30 -16.47 -3.90
N THR A 422 19.00 -17.76 -3.91
CA THR A 422 19.33 -18.65 -5.03
C THR A 422 18.08 -19.02 -5.82
N ARG A 423 18.25 -19.40 -7.08
CA ARG A 423 17.24 -20.03 -7.91
C ARG A 423 16.62 -21.27 -7.27
N ASP A 424 17.40 -22.05 -6.51
CA ASP A 424 16.90 -23.21 -5.78
C ASP A 424 15.95 -22.77 -4.67
N SER A 425 16.33 -21.75 -3.88
CA SER A 425 15.45 -21.13 -2.89
C SER A 425 14.13 -20.66 -3.50
N VAL A 426 14.17 -20.05 -4.69
CA VAL A 426 12.96 -19.62 -5.42
C VAL A 426 12.13 -20.84 -5.86
N ALA A 427 12.74 -21.81 -6.52
CA ALA A 427 12.07 -23.00 -7.03
C ALA A 427 11.40 -23.81 -5.93
N ASP A 428 12.14 -24.10 -4.85
CA ASP A 428 11.67 -24.86 -3.70
C ASP A 428 10.52 -24.13 -2.99
N SER A 429 10.63 -22.81 -2.80
CA SER A 429 9.57 -22.01 -2.17
C SER A 429 8.27 -22.03 -3.00
N LEU A 430 8.38 -21.92 -4.32
CA LEU A 430 7.23 -21.98 -5.20
C LEU A 430 6.57 -23.35 -5.17
N ARG A 431 7.36 -24.43 -5.25
CA ARG A 431 6.85 -25.82 -5.20
C ARG A 431 6.23 -26.16 -3.86
N LEU A 432 6.87 -25.76 -2.76
CA LEU A 432 6.36 -25.94 -1.41
C LEU A 432 4.93 -25.37 -1.30
N VAL A 433 4.77 -24.09 -1.63
CA VAL A 433 3.49 -23.39 -1.47
C VAL A 433 2.44 -23.85 -2.48
N MET A 434 2.83 -24.19 -3.71
CA MET A 434 1.87 -24.51 -4.78
C MET A 434 1.46 -25.97 -4.82
N VAL A 435 2.36 -26.90 -4.50
CA VAL A 435 2.20 -28.33 -4.80
C VAL A 435 2.30 -29.20 -3.56
N GLU A 436 3.29 -28.94 -2.71
CA GLU A 436 3.60 -29.84 -1.59
C GLU A 436 2.55 -29.79 -0.49
N ASP A 437 2.47 -30.87 0.30
CA ASP A 437 1.51 -31.00 1.39
C ASP A 437 1.90 -30.11 2.57
N GLU A 438 3.20 -29.92 2.80
CA GLU A 438 3.76 -29.04 3.82
C GLU A 438 3.32 -27.58 3.61
N GLY A 439 3.22 -27.13 2.36
CA GLY A 439 2.75 -25.78 2.03
C GLY A 439 1.23 -25.61 2.09
N ARG A 440 0.46 -26.69 2.32
CA ARG A 440 -1.01 -26.63 2.44
C ARG A 440 -1.45 -25.65 3.53
N VAL A 441 -0.67 -25.52 4.60
CA VAL A 441 -0.95 -24.59 5.70
C VAL A 441 -1.11 -23.15 5.22
N TYR A 442 -0.32 -22.72 4.23
CA TYR A 442 -0.40 -21.36 3.67
C TYR A 442 -1.65 -21.20 2.79
N ARG A 443 -1.95 -22.22 1.96
CA ARG A 443 -3.13 -22.22 1.07
C ARG A 443 -4.44 -22.16 1.86
N ASP A 444 -4.53 -22.99 2.90
CA ASP A 444 -5.71 -23.07 3.76
C ASP A 444 -5.86 -21.78 4.58
N LYS A 445 -4.75 -21.23 5.09
CA LYS A 445 -4.80 -20.02 5.90
C LYS A 445 -5.20 -18.78 5.11
N VAL A 446 -4.71 -18.61 3.87
CA VAL A 446 -5.16 -17.51 3.01
C VAL A 446 -6.66 -17.61 2.74
N LYS A 447 -7.19 -18.81 2.49
CA LYS A 447 -8.62 -19.03 2.26
C LYS A 447 -9.46 -18.70 3.51
N GLU A 448 -9.02 -19.15 4.68
CA GLU A 448 -9.65 -18.80 5.96
C GLU A 448 -9.69 -17.28 6.17
N MET A 449 -8.54 -16.62 6.01
CA MET A 449 -8.41 -15.18 6.22
C MET A 449 -9.16 -14.37 5.17
N SER A 450 -9.28 -14.86 3.92
CA SER A 450 -10.10 -14.21 2.90
C SER A 450 -11.55 -14.07 3.34
N GLY A 451 -12.12 -15.16 3.89
CA GLY A 451 -13.49 -15.16 4.41
C GLY A 451 -13.71 -14.20 5.59
N LEU A 452 -12.67 -13.92 6.39
CA LEU A 452 -12.76 -12.98 7.52
C LEU A 452 -12.51 -11.53 7.09
N LEU A 453 -11.49 -11.31 6.27
CA LEU A 453 -11.01 -9.98 5.89
C LEU A 453 -11.87 -9.32 4.80
N PHE A 454 -12.60 -10.12 4.01
CA PHE A 454 -13.43 -9.61 2.91
C PHE A 454 -14.92 -9.94 3.09
N ASP A 455 -15.34 -10.35 4.29
CA ASP A 455 -16.76 -10.41 4.62
C ASP A 455 -17.38 -9.00 4.50
N ARG A 456 -18.44 -8.89 3.70
CA ARG A 456 -19.07 -7.60 3.40
C ARG A 456 -19.62 -6.92 4.65
N ALA A 457 -20.24 -7.66 5.56
CA ALA A 457 -20.83 -7.07 6.77
C ALA A 457 -19.75 -6.56 7.72
N ILE A 458 -18.62 -7.27 7.83
CA ILE A 458 -17.45 -6.82 8.60
C ILE A 458 -16.86 -5.55 7.98
N GLN A 459 -16.62 -5.54 6.67
CA GLN A 459 -16.06 -4.36 5.98
C GLN A 459 -17.01 -3.14 6.07
N ASP A 460 -18.31 -3.34 5.88
CA ASP A 460 -19.32 -2.27 6.04
C ASP A 460 -19.34 -1.72 7.47
N LYS A 461 -19.13 -2.57 8.48
CA LYS A 461 -19.04 -2.14 9.89
C LYS A 461 -17.85 -1.22 10.12
N TYR A 462 -16.66 -1.53 9.57
CA TYR A 462 -15.50 -0.64 9.69
C TYR A 462 -15.76 0.73 9.07
N VAL A 463 -16.32 0.76 7.86
CA VAL A 463 -16.66 2.01 7.18
C VAL A 463 -17.72 2.80 7.94
N ASN A 464 -18.79 2.13 8.40
CA ASN A 464 -19.85 2.79 9.17
C ASN A 464 -19.31 3.38 10.47
N ASN A 465 -18.49 2.63 11.22
CA ASN A 465 -17.88 3.12 12.45
C ASN A 465 -16.98 4.34 12.20
N PHE A 466 -16.20 4.31 11.11
CA PHE A 466 -15.37 5.45 10.73
C PHE A 466 -16.22 6.68 10.40
N VAL A 467 -17.22 6.54 9.53
CA VAL A 467 -18.12 7.65 9.15
C VAL A 467 -18.90 8.18 10.36
N ASP A 468 -19.43 7.31 11.21
CA ASP A 468 -20.15 7.70 12.43
C ASP A 468 -19.24 8.46 13.40
N TYR A 469 -17.97 8.06 13.50
CA TYR A 469 -16.98 8.80 14.27
C TYR A 469 -16.78 10.20 13.71
N LEU A 470 -16.56 10.33 12.39
CA LEU A 470 -16.39 11.63 11.74
C LEU A 470 -17.61 12.54 12.00
N LYS A 471 -18.83 12.02 11.86
CA LYS A 471 -20.07 12.79 12.08
C LYS A 471 -20.22 13.31 13.51
N LYS A 472 -19.82 12.50 14.50
CA LYS A 472 -19.92 12.85 15.93
C LYS A 472 -18.86 13.85 16.38
N HIS A 473 -17.73 13.92 15.68
CA HIS A 473 -16.58 14.74 16.06
C HIS A 473 -16.29 15.88 15.07
N THR A 474 -17.18 16.13 14.10
CA THR A 474 -17.12 17.34 13.29
C THR A 474 -17.26 18.57 14.18
N GLN A 475 -16.30 19.48 14.08
CA GLN A 475 -16.40 20.80 14.69
C GLN A 475 -17.45 21.63 13.95
N ARG A 476 -18.71 21.58 14.41
CA ARG A 476 -19.75 22.47 13.90
C ARG A 476 -19.58 23.84 14.56
N SER A 477 -19.35 24.86 13.73
CA SER A 477 -19.34 26.26 14.13
C SER A 477 -20.73 26.83 14.28
#